data_AF-A0A962R3W1-F1
#
_entry.id   AF-A0A962R3W1-F1
#
_cell.length_a   1.000
_cell.length_b   1.000
_cell.length_c   1.000
_cell.angle_alpha   90.00
_cell.angle_beta   90.00
_cell.angle_gamma   90.00
#
_symmetry.space_group_name_H-M   'P 1'
#
loop_
_entity.id
_entity.type
_entity.pdbx_description
1 polymer ?
#
loop_
_entity_poly.entity_id
_entity_poly.type
_entity_poly.pdbx_seq_one_letter_code
_entity_poly.pdbx_strand_id
1 'polypeptide(L)'
;MGNIVIVRVGIGLEVSVEDNDLLSRVGEICEFIGPNLARQMDRASRADGLGYYPALEYFEERESIDKDLLASAQHLYEIVGDIVKAEVTQRLRPAFSNVICEHIQSVALTLPRVRPGQPDAIELLSRHLTPDRYRLELMVSNIVRQQQIEGVDTQSRHKVERWLKDHFAEVRVSSARLL
;
A
#
# COMPACT_ATOMS: atom_id res chain seq x y z
N MET A 1 33.03 -26.48 -10.77
CA MET A 1 32.52 -25.48 -9.82
C MET A 1 31.50 -24.64 -10.57
N GLY A 2 30.24 -24.56 -10.10
CA GLY A 2 29.22 -23.77 -10.80
C GLY A 2 29.42 -22.27 -10.56
N ASN A 3 29.34 -21.47 -11.60
CA ASN A 3 29.43 -20.01 -11.48
C ASN A 3 28.29 -19.48 -10.59
N ILE A 4 28.64 -18.60 -9.65
CA ILE A 4 27.69 -17.85 -8.83
C ILE A 4 27.34 -16.58 -9.59
N VAL A 5 26.05 -16.27 -9.65
CA VAL A 5 25.52 -15.08 -10.32
C VAL A 5 24.59 -14.31 -9.38
N ILE A 6 24.48 -13.01 -9.61
CA ILE A 6 23.47 -12.15 -8.96
C ILE A 6 22.31 -12.02 -9.93
N VAL A 7 21.12 -12.30 -9.44
CA VAL A 7 19.87 -12.28 -10.19
C VAL A 7 18.90 -11.33 -9.52
N ARG A 8 18.22 -10.50 -10.32
CA ARG A 8 17.23 -9.53 -9.83
C ARG A 8 15.82 -10.02 -10.11
N VAL A 9 14.92 -9.74 -9.17
CA VAL A 9 13.49 -10.06 -9.28
C VAL A 9 12.71 -8.81 -8.91
N GLY A 10 11.81 -8.39 -9.80
CA GLY A 10 10.79 -7.39 -9.51
C GLY A 10 9.61 -8.06 -8.79
N ILE A 11 9.13 -7.46 -7.71
CA ILE A 11 8.05 -7.98 -6.87
C ILE A 11 7.01 -6.87 -6.66
N GLY A 12 5.79 -7.13 -7.13
CA GLY A 12 4.62 -6.34 -6.76
C GLY A 12 4.03 -6.87 -5.45
N LEU A 13 3.85 -5.99 -4.47
CA LEU A 13 3.45 -6.33 -3.10
C LEU A 13 2.32 -5.41 -2.65
N GLU A 14 1.32 -5.96 -1.98
CA GLU A 14 0.32 -5.21 -1.20
C GLU A 14 0.42 -5.67 0.26
N VAL A 15 0.48 -4.71 1.19
CA VAL A 15 0.49 -4.99 2.64
C VAL A 15 -0.58 -4.16 3.34
N SER A 16 -1.08 -4.69 4.45
CA SER A 16 -1.91 -3.94 5.38
C SER A 16 -1.31 -3.90 6.78
N VAL A 17 -1.40 -2.75 7.44
CA VAL A 17 -0.94 -2.53 8.82
C VAL A 17 -2.12 -2.76 9.77
N GLU A 18 -1.86 -3.34 10.95
CA GLU A 18 -2.89 -3.48 11.98
C GLU A 18 -3.31 -2.11 12.54
N ASP A 19 -4.60 -1.95 12.85
CA ASP A 19 -5.15 -0.70 13.38
C ASP A 19 -4.42 -0.27 14.69
N ASN A 20 -4.10 -1.23 15.57
CA ASN A 20 -3.34 -0.96 16.81
C ASN A 20 -1.92 -0.48 16.55
N ASP A 21 -1.26 -1.02 15.52
CA ASP A 21 0.09 -0.61 15.14
C ASP A 21 0.07 0.80 14.56
N LEU A 22 -0.92 1.14 13.74
CA LEU A 22 -1.12 2.50 13.24
C LEU A 22 -1.35 3.47 14.40
N LEU A 23 -2.28 3.15 15.29
CA LEU A 23 -2.60 3.96 16.46
C LEU A 23 -1.34 4.25 17.30
N SER A 24 -0.50 3.24 17.53
CA SER A 24 0.75 3.40 18.30
C SER A 24 1.79 4.28 17.62
N ARG A 25 1.79 4.36 16.28
CA ARG A 25 2.82 5.03 15.48
C ARG A 25 2.43 6.45 15.08
N VAL A 26 1.18 6.68 14.76
CA VAL A 26 0.67 7.97 14.25
C VAL A 26 -0.45 8.57 15.10
N GLY A 27 -0.93 7.87 16.13
CA GLY A 27 -1.97 8.37 17.04
C GLY A 27 -3.38 8.27 16.47
N GLU A 28 -4.36 8.78 17.22
CA GLU A 28 -5.80 8.64 16.94
C GLU A 28 -6.24 9.27 15.61
N ILE A 29 -5.41 10.11 14.98
CA ILE A 29 -5.71 10.74 13.70
C ILE A 29 -6.08 9.73 12.61
N CYS A 30 -5.49 8.52 12.62
CA CYS A 30 -5.80 7.47 11.64
C CYS A 30 -7.25 6.95 11.74
N GLU A 31 -7.89 7.06 12.91
CA GLU A 31 -9.28 6.64 13.12
C GLU A 31 -10.28 7.65 12.54
N PHE A 32 -9.89 8.93 12.49
CA PHE A 32 -10.80 10.01 12.09
C PHE A 32 -10.67 10.40 10.62
N ILE A 33 -9.51 10.24 9.98
CA ILE A 33 -9.31 10.70 8.59
C ILE A 33 -10.26 9.99 7.62
N GLY A 34 -10.32 8.65 7.65
CA GLY A 34 -11.18 7.88 6.75
C GLY A 34 -12.66 8.29 6.83
N PRO A 35 -13.30 8.26 8.01
CA PRO A 35 -14.70 8.63 8.16
C PRO A 35 -14.99 10.09 7.79
N ASN A 36 -14.09 11.03 8.11
CA ASN A 36 -14.30 12.44 7.79
C ASN A 36 -14.19 12.70 6.29
N LEU A 37 -13.18 12.16 5.62
CA LEU A 37 -13.06 12.26 4.17
C LEU A 37 -14.22 11.57 3.47
N ALA A 38 -14.61 10.36 3.89
CA ALA A 38 -15.71 9.62 3.27
C ALA A 38 -17.03 10.41 3.28
N ARG A 39 -17.36 11.06 4.39
CA ARG A 39 -18.57 11.90 4.49
C ARG A 39 -18.53 13.09 3.55
N GLN A 40 -17.38 13.75 3.41
CA GLN A 40 -17.24 14.91 2.54
C GLN A 40 -17.24 14.51 1.06
N MET A 41 -16.50 13.46 0.72
CA MET A 41 -16.49 12.85 -0.62
C MET A 41 -17.89 12.39 -1.04
N ASP A 42 -18.67 11.78 -0.13
CA ASP A 42 -20.03 11.35 -0.44
C ASP A 42 -20.96 12.52 -0.76
N ARG A 43 -20.94 13.56 0.06
CA ARG A 43 -21.73 14.79 -0.18
C ARG A 43 -21.34 15.44 -1.51
N ALA A 44 -20.04 15.60 -1.75
CA ALA A 44 -19.52 16.20 -2.98
C ALA A 44 -19.92 15.38 -4.21
N SER A 45 -19.70 14.07 -4.18
CA SER A 45 -19.99 13.18 -5.31
C SER A 45 -21.48 13.14 -5.64
N ARG A 46 -22.36 13.17 -4.62
CA ARG A 46 -23.82 13.26 -4.82
C ARG A 46 -24.24 14.61 -5.38
N ALA A 47 -23.67 15.71 -4.90
CA ALA A 47 -23.96 17.05 -5.40
C ALA A 47 -23.56 17.19 -6.89
N ASP A 48 -22.44 16.58 -7.27
CA ASP A 48 -21.94 16.53 -8.65
C ASP A 48 -22.64 15.47 -9.52
N GLY A 49 -23.57 14.69 -8.95
CA GLY A 49 -24.32 13.65 -9.67
C GLY A 49 -23.48 12.45 -10.13
N LEU A 50 -22.34 12.18 -9.47
CA LEU A 50 -21.42 11.12 -9.84
C LEU A 50 -21.98 9.73 -9.49
N GLY A 51 -21.89 8.79 -10.42
CA GLY A 51 -22.24 7.38 -10.20
C GLY A 51 -21.17 6.56 -9.49
N TYR A 52 -20.06 7.19 -9.10
CA TYR A 52 -18.89 6.58 -8.46
C TYR A 52 -18.23 7.59 -7.52
N TYR A 53 -17.39 7.12 -6.60
CA TYR A 53 -16.51 8.01 -5.84
C TYR A 53 -15.19 8.20 -6.60
N PRO A 54 -14.78 9.43 -6.94
CA PRO A 54 -13.51 9.69 -7.59
C PRO A 54 -12.34 9.53 -6.61
N ALA A 55 -11.11 9.48 -7.14
CA ALA A 55 -9.91 9.52 -6.33
C ALA A 55 -9.76 10.88 -5.63
N LEU A 56 -8.95 10.94 -4.56
CA LEU A 56 -8.77 12.17 -3.77
C LEU A 56 -8.26 13.35 -4.61
N GLU A 57 -7.45 13.11 -5.64
CA GLU A 57 -6.93 14.15 -6.56
C GLU A 57 -8.05 14.99 -7.19
N TYR A 58 -9.22 14.39 -7.43
CA TYR A 58 -10.36 15.06 -8.05
C TYR A 58 -10.85 16.26 -7.21
N PHE A 59 -10.60 16.23 -5.90
CA PHE A 59 -11.06 17.23 -4.96
C PHE A 59 -10.00 18.29 -4.62
N GLU A 60 -8.75 18.18 -5.11
CA GLU A 60 -7.66 19.09 -4.74
C GLU A 60 -7.95 20.56 -5.10
N GLU A 61 -8.53 20.79 -6.29
CA GLU A 61 -8.87 22.12 -6.77
C GLU A 61 -10.31 22.55 -6.40
N ARG A 62 -11.05 21.71 -5.67
CA ARG A 62 -12.46 21.93 -5.33
C ARG A 62 -12.63 22.36 -3.89
N GLU A 63 -13.66 23.16 -3.62
CA GLU A 63 -14.03 23.58 -2.26
C GLU A 63 -15.04 22.61 -1.60
N SER A 64 -15.36 21.50 -2.26
CA SER A 64 -16.33 20.51 -1.81
C SER A 64 -15.81 19.61 -0.67
N ILE A 65 -14.51 19.66 -0.40
CA ILE A 65 -13.83 18.99 0.71
C ILE A 65 -12.95 20.03 1.41
N ASP A 66 -12.88 19.94 2.73
CA ASP A 66 -11.97 20.68 3.58
C ASP A 66 -10.52 20.43 3.15
N LYS A 67 -9.84 21.49 2.70
CA LYS A 67 -8.48 21.44 2.16
C LYS A 67 -7.46 21.09 3.25
N ASP A 68 -7.67 21.52 4.48
CA ASP A 68 -6.77 21.20 5.59
C ASP A 68 -6.88 19.73 5.96
N LEU A 69 -8.10 19.17 5.92
CA LEU A 69 -8.32 17.74 6.09
C LEU A 69 -7.68 16.93 4.96
N LEU A 70 -7.86 17.34 3.71
CA LEU A 70 -7.29 16.66 2.55
C LEU A 70 -5.76 16.65 2.61
N ALA A 71 -5.15 17.82 2.87
CA ALA A 71 -3.70 17.94 3.03
C ALA A 71 -3.17 17.11 4.20
N SER A 72 -3.87 17.12 5.35
CA SER A 72 -3.51 16.30 6.52
C SER A 72 -3.57 14.81 6.20
N ALA A 73 -4.55 14.37 5.41
CA ALA A 73 -4.66 12.98 4.97
C ALA A 73 -3.54 12.57 4.01
N GLN A 74 -3.24 13.40 3.02
CA GLN A 74 -2.12 13.17 2.09
C GLN A 74 -0.81 13.05 2.85
N HIS A 75 -0.55 13.96 3.78
CA HIS A 75 0.64 13.91 4.62
C HIS A 75 0.69 12.66 5.51
N LEU A 76 -0.45 12.25 6.08
CA LEU A 76 -0.52 11.01 6.86
C LEU A 76 -0.24 9.77 6.00
N TYR A 77 -0.76 9.73 4.76
CA TYR A 77 -0.47 8.63 3.83
C TYR A 77 1.02 8.54 3.48
N GLU A 78 1.72 9.67 3.37
CA GLU A 78 3.16 9.71 3.16
C GLU A 78 3.92 9.18 4.37
N ILE A 79 3.62 9.69 5.57
CA ILE A 79 4.27 9.26 6.83
C ILE A 79 4.14 7.75 7.02
N VAL A 80 2.92 7.22 6.91
CA VAL A 80 2.70 5.78 7.09
C VAL A 80 3.34 4.99 5.95
N GLY A 81 3.37 5.54 4.72
CA GLY A 81 4.11 4.95 3.60
C GLY A 81 5.60 4.80 3.91
N ASP A 82 6.25 5.84 4.42
CA ASP A 82 7.66 5.79 4.79
C ASP A 82 7.95 4.77 5.90
N ILE A 83 7.05 4.67 6.88
CA ILE A 83 7.11 3.64 7.93
C ILE A 83 7.02 2.24 7.32
N VAL A 84 6.02 1.99 6.47
CA VAL A 84 5.81 0.69 5.81
C VAL A 84 7.02 0.33 4.94
N LYS A 85 7.52 1.27 4.16
CA LYS A 85 8.72 1.09 3.33
C LYS A 85 9.94 0.72 4.17
N ALA A 86 10.16 1.41 5.28
CA ALA A 86 11.27 1.13 6.19
C ALA A 86 11.14 -0.27 6.80
N GLU A 87 9.95 -0.62 7.29
CA GLU A 87 9.65 -1.93 7.89
C GLU A 87 9.86 -3.06 6.86
N VAL A 88 9.23 -2.98 5.69
CA VAL A 88 9.38 -3.99 4.61
C VAL A 88 10.85 -4.15 4.24
N THR A 89 11.56 -3.06 4.00
CA THR A 89 12.99 -3.11 3.63
C THR A 89 13.82 -3.74 4.73
N GLN A 90 13.59 -3.37 5.99
CA GLN A 90 14.31 -3.90 7.14
C GLN A 90 14.08 -5.40 7.32
N ARG A 91 12.84 -5.87 7.18
CA ARG A 91 12.48 -7.28 7.33
C ARG A 91 12.98 -8.16 6.21
N LEU A 92 13.07 -7.65 4.98
CA LEU A 92 13.53 -8.42 3.83
C LEU A 92 15.06 -8.46 3.68
N ARG A 93 15.80 -7.51 4.29
CA ARG A 93 17.27 -7.45 4.22
C ARG A 93 17.98 -8.77 4.54
N PRO A 94 17.58 -9.58 5.54
CA PRO A 94 18.26 -10.85 5.81
C PRO A 94 18.00 -11.93 4.75
N ALA A 95 16.94 -11.80 3.93
CA ALA A 95 16.51 -12.81 2.96
C ALA A 95 17.15 -12.64 1.56
N PHE A 96 17.64 -11.44 1.26
CA PHE A 96 18.12 -11.02 -0.04
C PHE A 96 19.45 -10.29 0.08
N SER A 97 20.29 -10.33 -0.97
CA SER A 97 21.55 -9.59 -0.96
C SER A 97 21.37 -8.09 -1.14
N ASN A 98 20.24 -7.68 -1.73
CA ASN A 98 19.82 -6.30 -1.85
C ASN A 98 18.29 -6.22 -1.91
N VAL A 99 17.73 -5.15 -1.34
CA VAL A 99 16.30 -4.85 -1.37
C VAL A 99 16.15 -3.36 -1.64
N ILE A 100 15.48 -3.02 -2.74
CA ILE A 100 15.14 -1.65 -3.11
C ILE A 100 13.61 -1.58 -3.22
N CYS A 101 13.01 -0.57 -2.60
CA CYS A 101 11.62 -0.21 -2.85
C CYS A 101 11.62 0.90 -3.90
N GLU A 102 11.22 0.57 -5.13
CA GLU A 102 11.20 1.48 -6.27
C GLU A 102 9.98 2.41 -6.21
N HIS A 103 8.84 1.87 -5.80
CA HIS A 103 7.61 2.63 -5.68
C HIS A 103 6.81 2.20 -4.45
N ILE A 104 6.11 3.15 -3.84
CA ILE A 104 5.12 2.91 -2.79
C ILE A 104 3.94 3.85 -2.98
N GLN A 105 2.72 3.34 -2.80
CA GLN A 105 1.49 4.12 -2.93
C GLN A 105 0.46 3.66 -1.89
N SER A 106 -0.18 4.61 -1.20
CA SER A 106 -1.35 4.34 -0.37
C SER A 106 -2.54 3.94 -1.24
N VAL A 107 -3.25 2.87 -0.87
CA VAL A 107 -4.47 2.44 -1.57
C VAL A 107 -5.56 3.50 -1.49
N ALA A 108 -5.57 4.32 -0.42
CA ALA A 108 -6.53 5.43 -0.24
C ALA A 108 -6.47 6.48 -1.37
N LEU A 109 -5.31 6.63 -2.02
CA LEU A 109 -5.12 7.55 -3.15
C LEU A 109 -5.60 6.97 -4.48
N THR A 110 -5.94 5.68 -4.52
CA THR A 110 -6.48 5.04 -5.74
C THR A 110 -7.99 5.19 -5.82
N LEU A 111 -8.55 4.99 -7.02
CA LEU A 111 -9.99 5.04 -7.24
C LEU A 111 -10.73 4.02 -6.34
N PRO A 112 -11.64 4.47 -5.47
CA PRO A 112 -12.46 3.56 -4.66
C PRO A 112 -13.30 2.64 -5.55
N ARG A 113 -13.38 1.36 -5.19
CA ARG A 113 -14.30 0.40 -5.85
C ARG A 113 -15.73 0.49 -5.32
N VAL A 114 -16.00 1.47 -4.47
CA VAL A 114 -17.24 1.73 -3.76
C VAL A 114 -18.09 2.70 -4.57
N ARG A 115 -19.41 2.48 -4.64
CA ARG A 115 -20.35 3.38 -5.32
C ARG A 115 -21.31 4.06 -4.34
N PRO A 116 -21.72 5.33 -4.58
CA PRO A 116 -22.67 6.03 -3.70
C PRO A 116 -24.02 5.34 -3.47
N GLY A 117 -24.45 4.50 -4.43
CA GLY A 117 -25.72 3.77 -4.35
C GLY A 117 -25.65 2.38 -3.72
N GLN A 118 -24.47 1.91 -3.32
CA GLN A 118 -24.35 0.58 -2.72
C GLN A 118 -24.69 0.61 -1.21
N PRO A 119 -25.17 -0.50 -0.62
CA PRO A 119 -25.30 -0.60 0.83
C PRO A 119 -23.98 -0.29 1.53
N ASP A 120 -24.04 0.41 2.66
CA ASP A 120 -22.88 0.74 3.50
C ASP A 120 -21.76 1.48 2.76
N ALA A 121 -22.10 2.22 1.69
CA ALA A 121 -21.16 2.95 0.86
C ALA A 121 -20.19 3.83 1.66
N ILE A 122 -20.68 4.56 2.66
CA ILE A 122 -19.88 5.48 3.47
C ILE A 122 -18.89 4.70 4.35
N GLU A 123 -19.30 3.57 4.93
CA GLU A 123 -18.43 2.74 5.76
C GLU A 123 -17.33 2.09 4.91
N LEU A 124 -17.69 1.54 3.76
CA LEU A 124 -16.74 0.95 2.81
C LEU A 124 -15.78 2.01 2.23
N LEU A 125 -16.27 3.22 1.96
CA LEU A 125 -15.42 4.34 1.53
C LEU A 125 -14.49 4.78 2.67
N SER A 126 -14.99 4.86 3.90
CA SER A 126 -14.20 5.17 5.08
C SER A 126 -13.04 4.19 5.23
N ARG A 127 -13.28 2.89 5.08
CA ARG A 127 -12.23 1.87 5.15
C ARG A 127 -11.27 1.90 3.96
N HIS A 128 -11.72 2.33 2.78
CA HIS A 128 -10.82 2.61 1.64
C HIS A 128 -9.86 3.75 1.93
N LEU A 129 -10.32 4.78 2.64
CA LEU A 129 -9.57 6.00 2.96
C LEU A 129 -8.75 5.88 4.25
N THR A 130 -8.80 4.75 4.95
CA THR A 130 -7.92 4.49 6.09
C THR A 130 -6.47 4.36 5.60
N PRO A 131 -5.48 4.95 6.29
CA PRO A 131 -4.06 4.88 5.92
C PRO A 131 -3.44 3.51 6.30
N ASP A 132 -4.14 2.40 6.05
CA ASP A 132 -3.72 1.07 6.51
C ASP A 132 -3.13 0.18 5.41
N ARG A 133 -3.34 0.53 4.14
CA ARG A 133 -3.00 -0.34 3.00
C ARG A 133 -2.10 0.33 1.99
N TYR A 134 -1.04 -0.38 1.61
CA TYR A 134 0.00 0.12 0.71
C TYR A 134 0.35 -0.90 -0.36
N ARG A 135 0.56 -0.40 -1.57
CA ARG A 135 1.17 -1.14 -2.68
C ARG A 135 2.61 -0.72 -2.83
N LEU A 136 3.49 -1.69 -3.03
CA LEU A 136 4.92 -1.51 -3.19
C LEU A 136 5.39 -2.24 -4.44
N GLU A 137 6.30 -1.63 -5.17
CA GLU A 137 7.10 -2.28 -6.20
C GLU A 137 8.53 -2.40 -5.67
N LEU A 138 8.99 -3.65 -5.51
CA LEU A 138 10.29 -3.97 -4.95
C LEU A 138 11.20 -4.56 -6.03
N MET A 139 12.48 -4.21 -5.96
CA MET A 139 13.54 -4.92 -6.66
C MET A 139 14.42 -5.63 -5.64
N VAL A 140 14.46 -6.96 -5.70
CA VAL A 140 15.28 -7.79 -4.80
C VAL A 140 16.37 -8.53 -5.57
N SER A 141 17.53 -8.70 -4.95
CA SER A 141 18.64 -9.45 -5.51
C SER A 141 18.85 -10.77 -4.77
N ASN A 142 19.04 -11.85 -5.53
CA ASN A 142 19.43 -13.16 -5.03
C ASN A 142 20.84 -13.51 -5.53
N ILE A 143 21.63 -14.17 -4.68
CA ILE A 143 22.89 -14.80 -5.07
C ILE A 143 22.60 -16.29 -5.26
N VAL A 144 22.68 -16.77 -6.50
CA VAL A 144 22.36 -18.16 -6.85
C VAL A 144 23.45 -18.78 -7.72
N ARG A 145 23.47 -20.12 -7.78
CA ARG A 145 24.29 -20.83 -8.77
C ARG A 145 23.60 -20.71 -10.13
N GLN A 146 24.36 -20.60 -11.22
CA GLN A 146 23.82 -20.41 -12.57
C GLN A 146 22.81 -21.49 -13.00
N GLN A 147 22.92 -22.72 -12.49
CA GLN A 147 21.98 -23.82 -12.75
C GLN A 147 20.65 -23.72 -11.98
N GLN A 148 20.54 -22.76 -11.06
CA GLN A 148 19.38 -22.56 -10.17
C GLN A 148 18.64 -21.26 -10.47
N ILE A 149 18.86 -20.65 -11.64
CA ILE A 149 18.17 -19.41 -12.04
C ILE A 149 16.68 -19.66 -12.29
N GLU A 150 16.34 -20.83 -12.82
CA GLU A 150 14.96 -21.23 -13.03
C GLU A 150 14.23 -21.35 -11.68
N GLY A 151 13.09 -20.67 -11.56
CA GLY A 151 12.26 -20.66 -10.34
C GLY A 151 12.70 -19.69 -9.24
N VAL A 152 13.72 -18.85 -9.47
CA VAL A 152 14.17 -17.82 -8.49
C VAL A 152 13.08 -16.80 -8.19
N ASP A 153 12.26 -16.46 -9.17
CA ASP A 153 11.08 -15.59 -9.02
C ASP A 153 10.06 -16.17 -8.04
N THR A 154 9.68 -17.44 -8.22
CA THR A 154 8.76 -18.17 -7.33
C THR A 154 9.35 -18.33 -5.93
N GLN A 155 10.65 -18.63 -5.84
CA GLN A 155 11.34 -18.68 -4.56
C GLN A 155 11.35 -17.31 -3.85
N SER A 156 11.54 -16.23 -4.61
CA SER A 156 11.60 -14.87 -4.06
C SER A 156 10.23 -14.42 -3.55
N ARG A 157 9.15 -14.77 -4.27
CA ARG A 157 7.77 -14.61 -3.78
C ARG A 157 7.58 -15.28 -2.41
N HIS A 158 7.88 -16.57 -2.29
CA HIS A 158 7.70 -17.29 -1.03
C HIS A 158 8.58 -16.74 0.10
N LYS A 159 9.78 -16.26 -0.21
CA LYS A 159 10.63 -15.56 0.77
C LYS A 159 9.93 -14.29 1.27
N VAL A 160 9.44 -13.43 0.37
CA VAL A 160 8.75 -12.20 0.77
C VAL A 160 7.54 -12.50 1.65
N GLU A 161 6.66 -13.41 1.23
CA GLU A 161 5.49 -13.81 2.02
C GLU A 161 5.91 -14.33 3.41
N ARG A 162 6.89 -15.23 3.47
CA ARG A 162 7.38 -15.81 4.73
C ARG A 162 7.99 -14.79 5.68
N TRP A 163 8.74 -13.83 5.18
CA TRP A 163 9.45 -12.85 6.00
C TRP A 163 8.56 -11.70 6.48
N LEU A 164 7.41 -11.48 5.85
CA LEU A 164 6.50 -10.38 6.18
C LEU A 164 5.21 -10.80 6.88
N LYS A 165 4.76 -12.05 6.73
CA LYS A 165 3.44 -12.52 7.22
C LYS A 165 3.15 -12.30 8.70
N ASP A 166 4.18 -12.23 9.55
CA ASP A 166 4.03 -12.09 11.00
C ASP A 166 4.24 -10.63 11.46
N HIS A 167 4.36 -9.69 10.51
CA HIS A 167 4.64 -8.26 10.75
C HIS A 167 3.60 -7.31 10.15
N PHE A 168 2.67 -7.84 9.37
CA PHE A 168 1.60 -7.11 8.71
C PHE A 168 0.31 -7.90 8.86
N ALA A 169 -0.82 -7.23 8.95
CA ALA A 169 -2.13 -7.89 9.09
C ALA A 169 -2.46 -8.73 7.84
N GLU A 170 -2.07 -8.24 6.67
CA GLU A 170 -2.16 -8.95 5.39
C GLU A 170 -0.92 -8.68 4.55
N VAL A 171 -0.45 -9.72 3.85
CA VAL A 171 0.65 -9.64 2.88
C VAL A 171 0.19 -10.37 1.61
N ARG A 172 0.18 -9.66 0.48
CA ARG A 172 -0.20 -10.24 -0.82
C ARG A 172 0.83 -9.88 -1.87
N VAL A 173 1.54 -10.89 -2.37
CA VAL A 173 2.41 -10.73 -3.55
C VAL A 173 1.56 -10.81 -4.81
N SER A 174 1.44 -9.69 -5.53
CA SER A 174 0.65 -9.58 -6.76
C SER A 174 1.42 -10.05 -7.99
N SER A 175 2.75 -9.91 -7.98
CA SER A 175 3.62 -10.39 -9.05
C SER A 175 5.04 -10.68 -8.57
N ALA A 176 5.74 -11.57 -9.25
CA ALA A 176 7.18 -11.79 -9.11
C ALA A 176 7.74 -12.13 -10.48
N ARG A 177 8.75 -11.39 -10.95
CA ARG A 177 9.32 -11.56 -12.29
C ARG A 177 10.83 -11.39 -12.28
N LEU A 178 11.53 -12.30 -12.93
CA LEU A 178 12.96 -12.18 -13.21
C LEU A 178 13.21 -10.93 -14.08
N LEU A 179 14.25 -10.16 -13.76
CA LEU A 179 14.67 -8.96 -14.50
C LEU A 179 15.95 -9.21 -15.31
#